data_AF-A0A6G3MLU2-F1
#
_entry.id   AF-A0A6G3MLU2-F1
#
_cell.length_a   1.000
_cell.length_b   1.000
_cell.length_c   1.000
_cell.angle_alpha   90.00
_cell.angle_beta   90.00
_cell.angle_gamma   90.00
#
_symmetry.space_group_name_H-M   'P 1'
#
loop_
_entity.id
_entity.type
_entity.pdbx_description
1 polymer ?
#
loop_
_entity_poly.entity_id
_entity_poly.type
_entity_poly.pdbx_seq_one_letter_code
_entity_poly.pdbx_strand_id
1 'polypeptide(L)'
;WIFGLLECRLQENGQYKRGKFRLFIVERRDAQTLLPIIRQKVSPGSTIWSDEWAAYRQLGMGYDLYHETVNHSQNFIGETGSYAQNIEQQWRIIRHKIVKSMRGSSDELLQSHLEEYMWRSRQQADLLGQFNRFIGEAPHFSL
;
A
#
# COMPACT_ATOMS: atom_id res chain seq x y z
N TRP A 1 -0.02 2.90 15.17
CA TRP A 1 -0.16 1.75 14.26
C TRP A 1 0.11 2.20 12.83
N ILE A 2 0.52 1.30 11.93
CA ILE A 2 0.62 1.59 10.49
C ILE A 2 -0.45 0.78 9.76
N PHE A 3 -1.29 1.47 8.98
CA PHE A 3 -2.27 0.89 8.08
C PHE A 3 -1.80 1.05 6.63
N GLY A 4 -2.09 0.08 5.76
CA GLY A 4 -1.58 0.05 4.40
C GLY A 4 -2.62 -0.42 3.39
N LEU A 5 -2.58 0.17 2.19
CA LEU A 5 -3.40 -0.20 1.04
C LEU A 5 -2.50 -0.48 -0.16
N LEU A 6 -2.71 -1.62 -0.82
CA LEU A 6 -2.06 -1.97 -2.08
C LEU A 6 -3.09 -1.96 -3.21
N GLU A 7 -2.82 -1.18 -4.25
CA GLU A 7 -3.58 -1.23 -5.49
C GLU A 7 -3.19 -2.47 -6.30
N CYS A 8 -4.19 -3.20 -6.78
CA CYS A 8 -4.03 -4.32 -7.70
C CYS A 8 -4.93 -4.07 -8.91
N ARG A 9 -4.38 -4.16 -10.12
CA ARG A 9 -5.11 -3.93 -11.38
C ARG A 9 -5.14 -5.22 -12.19
N LEU A 10 -6.34 -5.69 -12.52
CA LEU A 10 -6.49 -6.81 -13.45
C LEU A 10 -6.02 -6.37 -14.84
N GLN A 11 -5.15 -7.16 -15.44
CA GLN A 11 -4.67 -6.97 -16.81
C GLN A 11 -5.47 -7.86 -17.78
N GLU A 12 -5.40 -7.54 -19.07
CA GLU A 12 -6.09 -8.28 -20.14
C GLU A 12 -5.72 -9.77 -20.18
N ASN A 13 -4.51 -10.13 -19.74
CA ASN A 13 -4.04 -11.52 -19.64
C ASN A 13 -4.60 -12.27 -18.42
N GLY A 14 -5.54 -11.70 -17.66
CA GLY A 14 -6.13 -12.28 -16.46
C GLY A 14 -5.26 -12.22 -15.21
N GLN A 15 -4.07 -11.61 -15.28
CA GLN A 15 -3.17 -11.46 -14.13
C GLN A 15 -3.34 -10.10 -13.45
N TYR A 16 -3.13 -10.04 -12.14
CA TYR A 16 -3.09 -8.76 -11.43
C TYR A 16 -1.69 -8.15 -11.43
N LYS A 17 -1.61 -6.91 -11.90
CA LYS A 17 -0.43 -6.07 -11.75
C LYS A 17 -0.54 -5.21 -10.49
N ARG A 18 0.55 -5.19 -9.72
CA ARG A 18 0.67 -4.35 -8.52
C ARG A 18 0.80 -2.88 -8.94
N GLY A 19 0.05 -2.03 -8.26
CA GLY A 19 0.03 -0.59 -8.45
C GLY A 19 0.65 0.14 -7.27
N LYS A 20 0.04 1.27 -6.90
CA LYS A 20 0.53 2.14 -5.84
C LYS A 20 0.32 1.53 -4.46
N PHE A 21 1.33 1.70 -3.60
CA PHE A 21 1.21 1.44 -2.17
C PHE A 21 0.97 2.74 -1.40
N ARG A 22 0.08 2.69 -0.42
CA ARG A 22 -0.26 3.82 0.46
C ARG A 22 -0.16 3.38 1.92
N LEU A 23 0.50 4.20 2.73
CA LEU A 23 0.78 3.95 4.15
C LEU A 23 0.24 5.10 4.99
N PHE A 24 -0.34 4.76 6.14
CA PHE A 24 -0.96 5.71 7.05
C PHE A 24 -0.55 5.40 8.48
N ILE A 25 -0.07 6.41 9.21
CA ILE A 25 0.02 6.33 10.66
C ILE A 25 -1.40 6.53 11.21
N VAL A 26 -1.85 5.57 12.01
CA VAL A 26 -3.15 5.61 12.66
C VAL A 26 -2.98 5.37 14.15
N GLU A 27 -3.69 6.14 14.96
CA GLU A 27 -3.63 6.05 16.41
C GLU A 27 -4.25 4.74 16.91
N ARG A 28 -5.37 4.33 16.31
CA ARG A 28 -6.12 3.13 16.68
C ARG A 28 -6.37 2.22 15.48
N ARG A 29 -6.34 0.90 15.73
CA ARG A 29 -6.76 -0.12 14.78
C ARG A 29 -8.21 -0.52 15.08
N ASP A 30 -9.14 0.38 14.74
CA ASP A 30 -10.58 0.14 14.91
C ASP A 30 -11.37 0.52 13.63
N ALA A 31 -12.64 0.10 13.56
CA ALA A 31 -13.50 0.37 12.41
C ALA A 31 -13.71 1.87 12.16
N GLN A 32 -13.84 2.65 13.24
CA GLN A 32 -14.11 4.10 13.16
C GLN A 32 -12.92 4.86 12.56
N THR A 33 -11.71 4.37 12.76
CA THR A 33 -10.48 4.95 12.21
C THR A 33 -10.22 4.46 10.79
N LEU A 34 -10.35 3.15 10.54
CA LEU A 34 -9.90 2.57 9.27
C LEU A 34 -10.93 2.70 8.13
N LEU A 35 -12.23 2.54 8.41
CA LEU A 35 -13.26 2.57 7.36
C LEU A 35 -13.31 3.92 6.63
N PRO A 36 -13.23 5.08 7.31
CA PRO A 36 -13.18 6.38 6.61
C PRO A 36 -11.95 6.52 5.72
N ILE A 37 -10.78 6.05 6.16
CA ILE A 37 -9.56 6.07 5.36
C ILE A 37 -9.75 5.24 4.10
N ILE A 38 -10.28 4.02 4.23
CA ILE A 38 -10.53 3.13 3.09
C ILE A 38 -11.49 3.80 2.10
N ARG A 39 -12.64 4.29 2.57
CA ARG A 39 -13.65 4.94 1.73
C ARG A 39 -13.14 6.20 1.03
N GLN A 40 -12.24 6.95 1.67
CA GLN A 40 -11.65 8.15 1.06
C GLN A 40 -10.58 7.81 0.01
N LYS A 41 -9.87 6.67 0.17
CA LYS A 41 -8.67 6.36 -0.61
C LYS A 41 -8.88 5.31 -1.69
N VAL A 42 -10.00 4.59 -1.66
CA VAL A 42 -10.40 3.57 -2.63
C VAL A 42 -11.50 4.12 -3.52
N SER A 43 -11.35 3.95 -4.83
CA SER A 43 -12.36 4.41 -5.79
C SER A 43 -13.65 3.60 -5.66
N PRO A 44 -14.83 4.23 -5.78
CA PRO A 44 -16.10 3.52 -5.94
C PRO A 44 -16.03 2.48 -7.08
N GLY A 45 -16.74 1.37 -6.91
CA GLY A 45 -16.73 0.21 -7.80
C GLY A 45 -15.56 -0.76 -7.61
N SER A 46 -14.62 -0.47 -6.71
CA SER A 46 -13.47 -1.35 -6.47
C SER A 46 -13.82 -2.54 -5.56
N THR A 47 -13.15 -3.67 -5.77
CA THR A 47 -13.14 -4.80 -4.81
C THR A 47 -12.02 -4.64 -3.80
N ILE A 48 -12.37 -4.73 -2.52
CA ILE A 48 -11.41 -4.75 -1.42
C ILE A 48 -11.23 -6.19 -0.96
N TRP A 49 -9.98 -6.64 -0.97
CA TRP A 49 -9.56 -7.88 -0.32
C TRP A 49 -8.98 -7.58 1.05
N SER A 50 -9.53 -8.19 2.11
CA SER A 50 -9.00 -8.09 3.47
C SER A 50 -9.06 -9.43 4.19
N ASP A 51 -8.43 -9.52 5.36
CA ASP A 51 -8.68 -10.61 6.31
C ASP A 51 -10.15 -10.60 6.80
N GLU A 52 -10.55 -11.65 7.52
CA GLU A 52 -11.88 -11.82 8.11
C GLU A 52 -12.12 -10.95 9.36
N TRP A 53 -11.36 -9.87 9.56
CA TRP A 53 -11.53 -9.04 10.74
C TRP A 53 -12.91 -8.36 10.76
N ALA A 54 -13.60 -8.52 11.88
CA ALA A 54 -15.00 -8.11 12.08
C ALA A 54 -15.32 -6.65 11.68
N ALA A 55 -14.37 -5.74 11.86
CA ALA A 55 -14.51 -4.34 11.51
C ALA A 55 -14.72 -4.12 10.00
N TYR A 56 -14.19 -4.99 9.15
CA TYR A 56 -14.27 -4.85 7.70
C TYR A 56 -15.60 -5.29 7.10
N ARG A 57 -16.47 -5.98 7.87
CA ARG A 57 -17.80 -6.40 7.39
C ARG A 57 -18.68 -5.25 6.90
N GLN A 58 -18.37 -4.02 7.30
CA GLN A 58 -19.10 -2.80 6.91
C GLN A 58 -18.58 -2.17 5.61
N LEU A 59 -17.53 -2.74 4.98
CA LEU A 59 -16.97 -2.21 3.73
C LEU A 59 -17.91 -2.39 2.54
N GLY A 60 -18.66 -3.50 2.50
CA GLY A 60 -19.63 -3.79 1.44
C GLY A 60 -20.97 -3.04 1.55
N MET A 61 -21.14 -2.20 2.59
CA MET A 61 -22.43 -1.56 2.88
C MET A 61 -22.42 -0.09 2.44
N GLY A 62 -23.08 0.23 1.32
CA GLY A 62 -23.53 1.59 1.00
C GLY A 62 -22.50 2.58 0.43
N TYR A 63 -21.34 2.10 -0.06
CA TYR A 63 -20.29 2.95 -0.63
C TYR A 63 -19.80 2.50 -2.03
N ASP A 64 -20.59 1.68 -2.73
CA ASP A 64 -20.22 1.06 -4.01
C ASP A 64 -18.87 0.33 -3.97
N LEU A 65 -18.44 -0.12 -2.79
CA LEU A 65 -17.25 -0.94 -2.62
C LEU A 65 -17.70 -2.40 -2.48
N TYR A 66 -17.06 -3.28 -3.22
CA TYR A 66 -17.22 -4.72 -3.04
C TYR A 66 -16.21 -5.20 -2.00
N HIS A 67 -16.60 -6.14 -1.17
CA HIS A 67 -15.72 -6.68 -0.13
C HIS A 67 -15.65 -8.20 -0.23
N GLU A 68 -14.43 -8.70 -0.39
CA GLU A 68 -14.10 -10.11 -0.37
C GLU A 68 -13.13 -10.38 0.77
N THR A 69 -13.46 -11.36 1.61
CA THR A 69 -12.62 -11.76 2.73
C THR A 69 -11.73 -12.93 2.34
N VAL A 70 -10.44 -12.83 2.68
CA VAL A 70 -9.50 -13.92 2.55
C VAL A 70 -9.51 -14.75 3.84
N ASN A 71 -9.90 -16.01 3.72
CA ASN A 71 -9.80 -16.96 4.83
C ASN A 71 -8.35 -17.47 4.93
N HIS A 72 -7.63 -17.18 6.02
CA HIS A 72 -6.24 -17.61 6.19
C HIS A 72 -6.04 -19.14 6.31
N SER A 73 -7.10 -19.94 6.42
CA SER A 73 -7.03 -21.41 6.39
C SER A 73 -7.21 -22.00 4.99
N GLN A 74 -7.77 -21.22 4.05
CA GLN A 74 -7.94 -21.62 2.67
C GLN A 74 -7.05 -20.71 1.83
N ASN A 75 -5.97 -21.26 1.29
CA ASN A 75 -5.22 -20.57 0.25
C ASN A 75 -6.25 -20.04 -0.77
N PHE A 76 -6.37 -18.71 -0.89
CA PHE A 76 -7.18 -18.09 -1.93
C PHE A 76 -6.52 -18.43 -3.28
N ILE A 77 -6.79 -19.64 -3.77
CA ILE A 77 -6.54 -20.05 -5.12
C ILE A 77 -7.82 -19.68 -5.87
N GLY A 78 -7.96 -18.39 -6.16
CA GLY A 78 -8.76 -18.04 -7.34
C GLY A 78 -8.10 -18.70 -8.55
N GLU A 79 -8.85 -18.89 -9.65
CA GLU A 79 -8.36 -19.51 -10.90
C GLU A 79 -7.07 -18.86 -11.46
N THR A 80 -6.65 -17.71 -10.90
CA THR A 80 -5.47 -16.94 -11.31
C THR A 80 -4.37 -16.82 -10.22
N GLY A 81 -4.47 -17.47 -9.07
CA GLY A 81 -3.37 -17.67 -8.10
C GLY A 81 -3.37 -16.81 -6.82
N SER A 82 -2.53 -17.17 -5.85
CA SER A 82 -2.47 -16.66 -4.45
C SER A 82 -2.18 -15.16 -4.29
N TYR A 83 -3.18 -14.29 -4.41
CA TYR A 83 -3.02 -12.84 -4.24
C TYR A 83 -2.78 -12.39 -2.78
N ALA A 84 -3.42 -13.05 -1.82
CA ALA A 84 -3.31 -12.67 -0.40
C ALA A 84 -1.90 -12.89 0.16
N GLN A 85 -1.27 -14.03 -0.18
CA GLN A 85 0.11 -14.34 0.20
C GLN A 85 1.09 -13.31 -0.37
N ASN A 86 0.83 -12.78 -1.56
CA ASN A 86 1.62 -11.71 -2.15
C ASN A 86 1.51 -10.41 -1.34
N ILE A 87 0.32 -10.04 -0.87
CA ILE A 87 0.12 -8.83 -0.03
C ILE A 87 0.85 -9.00 1.31
N GLU A 88 0.71 -10.15 1.98
CA GLU A 88 1.41 -10.43 3.23
C GLU A 88 2.93 -10.38 3.07
N GLN A 89 3.46 -11.00 2.01
CA GLN A 89 4.88 -10.97 1.70
C GLN A 89 5.36 -9.54 1.45
N GLN A 90 4.60 -8.74 0.71
CA GLN A 90 4.92 -7.32 0.52
C GLN A 90 4.92 -6.58 1.85
N TRP A 91 3.91 -6.80 2.70
CA TRP A 91 3.83 -6.15 4.00
C TRP A 91 5.05 -6.48 4.86
N ARG A 92 5.52 -7.73 4.83
CA ARG A 92 6.76 -8.14 5.51
C ARG A 92 7.97 -7.36 5.00
N ILE A 93 8.12 -7.20 3.68
CA ILE A 93 9.23 -6.45 3.07
C ILE A 93 9.17 -4.97 3.47
N ILE A 94 7.99 -4.36 3.40
CA ILE A 94 7.78 -2.95 3.77
C ILE A 94 8.14 -2.73 5.24
N ARG A 95 7.61 -3.58 6.14
CA ARG A 95 7.87 -3.48 7.58
C ARG A 95 9.37 -3.61 7.86
N HIS A 96 10.05 -4.53 7.19
CA HIS A 96 11.50 -4.68 7.33
C HIS A 96 12.26 -3.42 6.88
N LYS A 97 11.87 -2.82 5.74
CA LYS A 97 12.51 -1.61 5.22
C LYS A 97 12.28 -0.40 6.13
N ILE A 98 11.05 -0.21 6.63
CA ILE A 98 10.71 0.85 7.59
C ILE A 98 11.48 0.65 8.91
N VAL A 99 11.45 -0.55 9.48
CA VAL A 99 12.18 -0.84 10.73
C VAL A 99 13.68 -0.63 10.54
N LYS A 100 14.24 -1.01 9.39
CA LYS A 100 15.66 -0.76 9.08
C LYS A 100 15.95 0.72 8.97
N SER A 101 15.11 1.51 8.31
CA SER A 101 15.32 2.96 8.16
C SER A 101 15.16 3.71 9.47
N MET A 102 14.35 3.19 10.40
CA MET A 102 14.13 3.76 11.72
C MET A 102 15.20 3.42 12.77
N ARG A 103 16.20 2.57 12.44
CA ARG A 103 17.22 2.18 13.43
C ARG A 103 18.01 3.42 13.87
N GLY A 104 17.80 3.82 15.12
CA GLY A 104 18.44 5.02 15.71
C GLY A 104 17.73 6.33 15.42
N SER A 105 16.51 6.29 14.85
CA SER A 105 15.68 7.46 14.55
C SER A 105 14.56 7.62 15.58
N SER A 106 14.13 8.86 15.85
CA SER A 106 12.97 9.12 16.72
C SER A 106 11.66 8.73 16.03
N ASP A 107 10.63 8.42 16.84
CA ASP A 107 9.28 8.15 16.34
C ASP A 107 8.70 9.32 15.54
N GLU A 108 9.18 10.55 15.78
CA GLU A 108 8.82 11.77 15.04
C GLU A 108 9.17 11.67 13.55
N LEU A 109 10.18 10.87 13.18
CA LEU A 109 10.60 10.67 11.79
C LEU A 109 9.83 9.56 11.08
N LEU A 110 8.95 8.84 11.77
CA LEU A 110 8.19 7.73 11.19
C LEU A 110 7.42 8.17 9.94
N GLN A 111 6.77 9.34 9.99
CA GLN A 111 6.02 9.87 8.85
C GLN A 111 6.93 10.06 7.62
N SER A 112 8.08 10.70 7.81
CA SER A 112 9.07 10.93 6.75
C SER A 112 9.60 9.62 6.16
N HIS A 113 9.81 8.59 6.98
CA HIS A 113 10.22 7.27 6.50
C HIS A 113 9.14 6.58 5.66
N LEU A 114 7.86 6.68 6.04
CA LEU A 114 6.76 6.14 5.25
C LEU A 114 6.63 6.85 3.90
N GLU A 115 6.77 8.17 3.90
CA GLU A 115 6.71 9.00 2.69
C GLU A 115 7.86 8.71 1.74
N GLU A 116 9.08 8.61 2.26
CA GLU A 116 10.27 8.23 1.49
C GLU A 116 10.09 6.85 0.85
N TYR A 117 9.61 5.88 1.64
CA TYR A 117 9.36 4.53 1.14
C TYR A 117 8.30 4.53 0.03
N MET A 118 7.18 5.21 0.24
CA MET A 118 6.12 5.35 -0.76
C MET A 118 6.63 6.03 -2.03
N TRP A 119 7.45 7.08 -1.90
CA TRP A 119 8.05 7.77 -3.02
C TRP A 119 8.96 6.84 -3.81
N ARG A 120 9.89 6.12 -3.15
CA ARG A 120 10.78 5.15 -3.81
C ARG A 120 10.01 4.05 -4.54
N SER A 121 8.94 3.54 -3.93
CA SER A 121 8.12 2.47 -4.53
C SER A 121 7.48 2.86 -5.87
N ARG A 122 7.36 4.17 -6.15
CA ARG A 122 6.78 4.70 -7.39
C ARG A 122 7.82 4.99 -8.47
N GLN A 123 9.10 4.97 -8.13
CA GLN A 123 10.17 5.26 -9.08
C GLN A 123 10.55 4.00 -9.86
N GLN A 124 10.66 4.12 -11.18
CA GLN A 124 11.11 3.04 -12.07
C GLN A 124 12.64 3.02 -12.22
N ALA A 125 13.31 4.16 -11.96
CA ALA A 125 14.76 4.30 -12.06
C ALA A 125 15.43 4.01 -10.72
N ASP A 126 16.67 3.53 -10.77
CA ASP A 126 17.53 3.44 -9.60
C ASP A 126 17.90 4.82 -9.03
N LEU A 127 18.62 4.84 -7.91
CA LEU A 127 19.07 6.07 -7.24
C LEU A 127 19.85 7.00 -8.18
N LEU A 128 20.66 6.44 -9.06
CA LEU A 128 21.49 7.21 -9.99
C LEU A 128 20.62 7.86 -11.07
N GLY A 129 19.67 7.13 -11.64
CA GLY A 129 18.70 7.67 -12.59
C GLY A 129 17.72 8.68 -11.95
N GLN A 130 17.51 8.62 -10.63
CA GLN A 130 16.78 9.67 -9.91
C GLN A 130 17.62 10.92 -9.72
N PHE A 131 18.87 10.77 -9.28
CA PHE A 131 19.81 11.88 -9.13
C PHE A 131 20.05 12.62 -10.45
N ASN A 132 20.26 11.87 -11.54
CA ASN A 132 20.47 12.44 -12.86
C ASN A 132 19.25 13.21 -13.38
N ARG A 133 18.03 12.77 -13.07
CA ARG A 133 16.81 13.53 -13.39
C ARG A 133 16.74 14.84 -12.60
N PHE A 134 17.03 14.79 -11.31
CA PHE A 134 17.03 15.98 -10.46
C PHE A 134 18.04 17.03 -10.94
N ILE A 135 19.27 16.60 -11.28
CA ILE A 135 20.30 17.52 -11.82
C ILE A 135 19.98 17.97 -13.25
N GLY A 136 19.41 17.10 -14.09
CA GLY A 136 19.01 17.45 -15.46
C GLY A 136 17.80 18.41 -15.54
N GLU A 137 16.96 18.45 -14.49
CA GLU A 137 15.84 19.38 -14.36
C GLU A 137 16.24 20.69 -13.64
N ALA A 138 17.43 20.77 -13.04
CA ALA A 138 17.92 22.00 -12.45
C ALA A 138 18.18 23.01 -13.58
N PRO A 139 17.64 24.24 -13.52
CA PRO A 139 17.95 25.26 -14.51
C PRO A 139 19.45 25.43 -14.54
N HIS A 140 20.05 25.36 -15.73
CA HIS A 140 21.45 25.72 -15.94
C HIS A 140 21.65 27.13 -15.38
N PHE A 141 22.18 27.22 -14.17
CA PHE A 141 22.72 28.45 -13.64
C PHE A 141 24.03 28.68 -14.40
N SER A 142 23.91 29.40 -15.51
CA SER A 142 25.05 30.07 -16.12
C SER A 142 25.59 31.06 -15.07
N LEU A 143 26.80 30.79 -14.57
CA LEU A 143 27.57 31.77 -13.81
C LEU A 143 27.99 32.94 -14.72
#